data_AF-A0A976IRT7-F1
#
_entry.id   AF-A0A976IRT7-F1
#
_cell.length_a   1.000
_cell.length_b   1.000
_cell.length_c   1.000
_cell.angle_alpha   90.00
_cell.angle_beta   90.00
_cell.angle_gamma   90.00
#
_symmetry.space_group_name_H-M   'P 1'
#
loop_
_entity.id
_entity.type
_entity.pdbx_description
1 polymer ?
#
loop_
_entity_poly.entity_id
_entity_poly.type
_entity_poly.pdbx_seq_one_letter_code
_entity_poly.pdbx_strand_id
1 'polypeptide(L)'
;MKQRENPFDQLNSPLLTDRGLNLQAAFSVAALPAEISRQVVEIVGEMGKAGWLLLLGNGGSRFWDQLPERAWDQAQPLDQQAVEITEQYLQSEYPGRQYKVLYPSDAPVGLQQLGKLAGWHYDSPLKLGINPVFGLWYAYRALFWVEGEPPVTECPQMESPCGRCREKPCIAACPANALSADFPETHKQLEACIDYRLLRESPCQSNCLARMRCPVQKEQRYSQQQLNYHYRQSYQTIVRWRS
;
A
#
# COMPACT_ATOMS: atom_id res chain seq x y z
N MET A 1 8.65 19.40 -16.89
CA MET A 1 8.94 17.98 -16.59
C MET A 1 7.84 17.15 -17.24
N LYS A 2 8.17 16.28 -18.21
CA LYS A 2 7.19 15.30 -18.72
C LYS A 2 6.70 14.48 -17.53
N GLN A 3 5.38 14.40 -17.30
CA GLN A 3 4.83 13.42 -16.37
C GLN A 3 5.42 12.07 -16.78
N ARG A 4 6.14 11.41 -15.87
CA ARG A 4 6.58 10.04 -16.14
C ARG A 4 5.32 9.21 -16.24
N GLU A 5 5.16 8.54 -17.36
CA GLU A 5 4.17 7.48 -17.54
C GLU A 5 4.28 6.52 -16.35
N ASN A 6 3.14 6.14 -15.78
CA ASN A 6 3.09 5.29 -14.61
C ASN A 6 3.26 3.83 -15.06
N PRO A 7 4.43 3.19 -14.85
CA PRO A 7 4.68 1.84 -15.36
C PRO A 7 3.93 0.77 -14.54
N PHE A 8 3.24 1.16 -13.47
CA PHE A 8 2.46 0.26 -12.62
C PHE A 8 0.97 0.24 -12.99
N ASP A 9 0.54 1.06 -13.96
CA ASP A 9 -0.80 1.03 -14.52
C ASP A 9 -0.79 0.17 -15.78
N GLN A 10 -1.15 -1.10 -15.65
CA GLN A 10 -0.86 -2.13 -16.66
C GLN A 10 -2.10 -2.89 -17.15
N LEU A 11 -3.24 -2.78 -16.45
CA LEU A 11 -4.48 -3.48 -16.82
C LEU A 11 -5.30 -2.70 -17.84
N ASN A 12 -4.84 -1.50 -18.25
CA ASN A 12 -5.50 -0.64 -19.25
C ASN A 12 -7.00 -0.41 -18.95
N SER A 13 -7.35 -0.26 -17.67
CA SER A 13 -8.73 -0.10 -17.23
C SER A 13 -8.99 1.31 -16.72
N PRO A 14 -9.72 2.16 -17.47
CA PRO A 14 -10.13 3.48 -17.00
C PRO A 14 -10.93 3.41 -15.70
N LEU A 15 -11.74 2.36 -15.51
CA LEU A 15 -12.51 2.13 -14.28
C LEU A 15 -11.61 2.06 -13.03
N LEU A 16 -10.42 1.46 -13.15
CA LEU A 16 -9.43 1.42 -12.07
C LEU A 16 -8.61 2.72 -12.01
N THR A 17 -8.01 3.10 -13.14
CA THR A 17 -7.05 4.20 -13.23
C THR A 17 -7.66 5.56 -12.90
N ASP A 18 -8.81 5.89 -13.47
CA ASP A 18 -9.45 7.19 -13.26
C ASP A 18 -9.92 7.36 -11.82
N ARG A 19 -10.28 6.25 -11.17
CA ARG A 19 -10.63 6.19 -9.75
C ARG A 19 -9.40 6.15 -8.83
N GLY A 20 -8.19 6.14 -9.38
CA GLY A 20 -6.95 6.21 -8.62
C GLY A 20 -6.39 4.88 -8.13
N LEU A 21 -6.95 3.74 -8.55
CA LEU A 21 -6.34 2.41 -8.39
C LEU A 21 -5.33 2.17 -9.52
N ASN A 22 -4.26 2.97 -9.49
CA ASN A 22 -3.25 3.09 -10.55
C ASN A 22 -1.94 2.32 -10.24
N LEU A 23 -1.91 1.53 -9.18
CA LEU A 23 -0.91 0.47 -8.99
C LEU A 23 -1.63 -0.86 -9.18
N GLN A 24 -1.26 -1.61 -10.21
CA GLN A 24 -1.98 -2.79 -10.65
C GLN A 24 -0.99 -3.93 -10.91
N ALA A 25 -1.27 -5.10 -10.34
CA ALA A 25 -0.46 -6.29 -10.53
C ALA A 25 -1.34 -7.55 -10.51
N ALA A 26 -1.01 -8.51 -11.36
CA ALA A 26 -1.63 -9.82 -11.43
C ALA A 26 -0.58 -10.92 -11.27
N PHE A 27 -0.88 -11.93 -10.47
CA PHE A 27 0.01 -13.06 -10.22
C PHE A 27 -0.71 -14.38 -10.39
N SER A 28 -0.14 -15.30 -11.16
CA SER A 28 -0.59 -16.70 -11.11
C SER A 28 -0.26 -17.28 -9.73
N VAL A 29 -1.24 -17.92 -9.08
CA VAL A 29 -1.03 -18.57 -7.78
C VAL A 29 0.08 -19.62 -7.84
N ALA A 30 0.25 -20.28 -8.98
CA ALA A 30 1.28 -21.28 -9.21
C ALA A 30 2.70 -20.70 -9.26
N ALA A 31 2.85 -19.40 -9.51
CA ALA A 31 4.14 -18.70 -9.58
C ALA A 31 4.49 -17.97 -8.27
N LEU A 32 3.60 -17.99 -7.28
CA LEU A 32 3.82 -17.31 -6.00
C LEU A 32 4.81 -18.08 -5.11
N PRO A 33 5.53 -17.38 -4.22
CA PRO A 33 6.26 -18.01 -3.13
C PRO A 33 5.34 -18.90 -2.29
N ALA A 34 5.85 -20.07 -1.88
CA ALA A 34 5.07 -21.09 -1.17
C ALA A 34 4.34 -20.57 0.08
N GLU A 35 4.90 -19.59 0.77
CA GLU A 35 4.26 -18.95 1.92
C GLU A 35 2.97 -18.24 1.55
N ILE A 36 3.00 -17.44 0.48
CA ILE A 36 1.83 -16.69 0.01
C ILE A 36 0.78 -17.67 -0.55
N SER A 37 1.20 -18.66 -1.34
CA SER A 37 0.27 -19.68 -1.86
C SER A 37 -0.45 -20.42 -0.73
N ARG A 38 0.22 -20.71 0.39
CA ARG A 38 -0.42 -21.34 1.56
C ARG A 38 -1.47 -20.44 2.19
N GLN A 39 -1.15 -19.16 2.41
CA GLN A 39 -2.11 -18.18 2.94
C GLN A 39 -3.34 -18.04 2.04
N VAL A 40 -3.15 -18.05 0.71
CA VAL A 40 -4.26 -18.02 -0.25
C VAL A 40 -5.13 -19.26 -0.10
N VAL A 41 -4.56 -20.46 -0.03
CA VAL A 41 -5.31 -21.71 0.17
C VAL A 41 -6.06 -21.72 1.51
N GLU A 42 -5.46 -21.20 2.58
CA GLU A 42 -6.11 -21.09 3.90
C GLU A 42 -7.36 -20.20 3.86
N ILE A 43 -7.32 -19.10 3.10
CA ILE A 43 -8.45 -18.15 2.99
C ILE A 43 -9.49 -18.63 1.96
N VAL A 44 -9.04 -19.12 0.80
CA VAL A 44 -9.91 -19.43 -0.34
C VAL A 44 -10.44 -20.86 -0.28
N GLY A 45 -9.69 -21.79 0.31
CA GLY A 45 -9.93 -23.23 0.28
C GLY A 45 -9.20 -23.90 -0.88
N GLU A 46 -9.63 -25.11 -1.25
CA GLU A 46 -9.02 -25.92 -2.33
C GLU A 46 -8.92 -25.18 -3.68
N MET A 47 -9.87 -24.30 -3.98
CA MET A 47 -9.83 -23.45 -5.18
C MET A 47 -8.61 -22.53 -5.22
N GLY A 48 -8.11 -22.13 -4.05
CA GLY A 48 -6.91 -21.30 -3.89
C GLY A 48 -5.61 -21.98 -4.28
N LYS A 49 -5.62 -23.26 -4.71
CA LYS A 49 -4.44 -23.93 -5.29
C LYS A 49 -4.17 -23.52 -6.74
N ALA A 50 -5.15 -22.91 -7.39
CA ALA A 50 -5.07 -22.41 -8.77
C ALA A 50 -5.67 -21.00 -8.86
N GLY A 51 -5.75 -20.45 -10.06
CA GLY A 51 -6.26 -19.10 -10.30
C GLY A 51 -5.19 -18.03 -10.12
N TRP A 52 -5.65 -16.80 -9.93
CA TRP A 52 -4.80 -15.61 -9.95
C TRP A 52 -5.09 -14.68 -8.79
N LEU A 53 -4.08 -13.92 -8.41
CA LEU A 53 -4.22 -12.79 -7.49
C LEU A 53 -4.22 -11.49 -8.27
N LEU A 54 -5.20 -10.62 -8.00
CA LEU A 54 -5.27 -9.25 -8.46
C LEU A 54 -4.95 -8.31 -7.30
N LEU A 55 -3.79 -7.67 -7.33
CA LEU A 55 -3.34 -6.68 -6.35
C LEU A 55 -3.53 -5.27 -6.90
N LEU A 56 -4.28 -4.45 -6.16
CA LEU A 56 -4.56 -3.06 -6.51
C LEU A 56 -4.14 -2.12 -5.38
N GLY A 57 -3.63 -0.96 -5.78
CA GLY A 57 -3.18 0.09 -4.89
C GLY A 57 -3.34 1.45 -5.52
N ASN A 58 -3.18 2.48 -4.70
CA ASN A 58 -3.13 3.87 -5.16
C ASN A 58 -1.72 4.43 -5.01
N GLY A 59 -1.28 5.18 -6.00
CA GLY A 59 -0.16 6.12 -5.94
C GLY A 59 -0.67 7.56 -6.02
N GLY A 60 -0.15 8.44 -5.17
CA GLY A 60 -0.59 9.82 -5.04
C GLY A 60 -1.98 9.95 -4.41
N SER A 61 -2.59 11.13 -4.55
CA SER A 61 -3.86 11.49 -3.89
C SER A 61 -5.12 11.11 -4.70
N ARG A 62 -5.00 10.74 -5.98
CA ARG A 62 -6.16 10.59 -6.87
C ARG A 62 -7.27 9.70 -6.28
N PHE A 63 -6.92 8.56 -5.68
CA PHE A 63 -7.91 7.67 -5.06
C PHE A 63 -8.69 8.36 -3.94
N TRP A 64 -8.00 9.14 -3.10
CA TRP A 64 -8.61 9.96 -2.06
C TRP A 64 -9.52 11.04 -2.66
N ASP A 65 -9.05 11.74 -3.69
CA ASP A 65 -9.77 12.84 -4.34
C ASP A 65 -11.03 12.36 -5.10
N GLN A 66 -11.08 11.08 -5.47
CA GLN A 66 -12.18 10.43 -6.19
C GLN A 66 -13.15 9.67 -5.28
N LEU A 67 -13.01 9.76 -3.95
CA LEU A 67 -13.98 9.19 -3.02
C LEU A 67 -15.30 9.98 -3.14
N PRO A 68 -16.43 9.31 -3.39
CA PRO A 68 -17.73 9.99 -3.39
C PRO A 68 -18.07 10.40 -1.95
N GLU A 69 -18.86 11.46 -1.77
CA GLU A 69 -19.24 11.94 -0.43
C GLU A 69 -19.88 10.84 0.42
N ARG A 70 -20.75 10.00 -0.18
CA ARG A 70 -21.39 8.83 0.46
C ARG A 70 -20.41 7.80 1.04
N ALA A 71 -19.16 7.76 0.58
CA ALA A 71 -18.19 6.79 1.09
C ALA A 71 -17.89 7.07 2.57
N TRP A 72 -17.88 8.33 2.98
CA TRP A 72 -17.53 8.76 4.34
C TRP A 72 -18.55 8.37 5.42
N ASP A 73 -19.74 7.90 5.03
CA ASP A 73 -20.75 7.35 5.94
C ASP A 73 -20.37 5.94 6.42
N GLN A 74 -19.42 5.28 5.74
CA GLN A 74 -18.94 3.94 6.08
C GLN A 74 -17.82 3.98 7.12
N ALA A 75 -17.67 2.90 7.90
CA ALA A 75 -16.63 2.80 8.92
C ALA A 75 -15.21 2.77 8.32
N GLN A 76 -15.05 2.13 7.16
CA GLN A 76 -13.78 2.00 6.43
C GLN A 76 -13.93 2.46 4.98
N PRO A 77 -14.08 3.79 4.73
CA PRO A 77 -14.47 4.35 3.44
C PRO A 77 -13.53 3.97 2.29
N LEU A 78 -12.21 3.97 2.55
CA LEU A 78 -11.20 3.70 1.52
C LEU A 78 -11.16 2.23 1.14
N ASP A 79 -11.30 1.35 2.13
CA ASP A 79 -11.28 -0.09 1.97
C ASP A 79 -12.53 -0.56 1.21
N GLN A 80 -13.71 -0.07 1.62
CA GLN A 80 -14.96 -0.39 0.96
C GLN A 80 -15.01 0.15 -0.48
N GLN A 81 -14.57 1.40 -0.71
CA GLN A 81 -14.53 1.95 -2.06
C GLN A 81 -13.57 1.17 -2.97
N ALA A 82 -12.43 0.71 -2.45
CA ALA A 82 -11.49 -0.09 -3.21
C ALA A 82 -12.08 -1.45 -3.60
N VAL A 83 -12.77 -2.12 -2.67
CA VAL A 83 -13.50 -3.37 -2.93
C VAL A 83 -14.59 -3.13 -3.99
N GLU A 84 -15.46 -2.14 -3.81
CA GLU A 84 -16.54 -1.81 -4.75
C GLU A 84 -16.04 -1.59 -6.18
N ILE A 85 -14.96 -0.80 -6.35
CA ILE A 85 -14.38 -0.54 -7.67
C ILE A 85 -13.80 -1.83 -8.27
N THR A 86 -13.13 -2.64 -7.44
CA THR A 86 -12.51 -3.89 -7.90
C THR A 86 -13.57 -4.89 -8.35
N GLU A 87 -14.67 -5.02 -7.61
CA GLU A 87 -15.79 -5.88 -7.98
C GLU A 87 -16.45 -5.42 -9.28
N GLN A 88 -16.65 -4.11 -9.47
CA GLN A 88 -17.17 -3.57 -10.74
C GLN A 88 -16.25 -3.91 -11.92
N TYR A 89 -14.93 -3.79 -11.74
CA TYR A 89 -13.95 -4.20 -12.73
C TYR A 89 -14.03 -5.69 -13.03
N LEU A 90 -14.08 -6.54 -12.00
CA LEU A 90 -14.17 -7.98 -12.17
C LEU A 90 -15.47 -8.42 -12.86
N GLN A 91 -16.59 -7.77 -12.55
CA GLN A 91 -17.88 -8.03 -13.20
C GLN A 91 -17.87 -7.65 -14.69
N SER A 92 -17.19 -6.56 -15.05
CA SER A 92 -17.03 -6.12 -16.44
C SER A 92 -16.13 -7.05 -17.24
N GLU A 93 -14.93 -7.33 -16.73
CA GLU A 93 -13.88 -8.01 -17.49
C GLU A 93 -13.92 -9.55 -17.36
N TYR A 94 -14.51 -10.07 -16.27
CA TYR A 94 -14.57 -11.50 -15.97
C TYR A 94 -15.99 -11.93 -15.55
N PRO A 95 -17.02 -11.69 -16.39
CA PRO A 95 -18.40 -12.00 -16.03
C PRO A 95 -18.57 -13.49 -15.72
N GLY A 96 -19.25 -13.78 -14.61
CA GLY A 96 -19.53 -15.15 -14.15
C GLY A 96 -18.35 -15.88 -13.50
N ARG A 97 -17.18 -15.25 -13.36
CA ARG A 97 -16.04 -15.84 -12.63
C ARG A 97 -16.18 -15.63 -11.13
N GLN A 98 -15.76 -16.64 -10.36
CA GLN A 98 -15.69 -16.51 -8.91
C GLN A 98 -14.49 -15.66 -8.51
N TYR A 99 -14.63 -14.93 -7.40
CA TYR A 99 -13.53 -14.20 -6.78
C TYR A 99 -13.70 -14.20 -5.26
N LYS A 100 -12.60 -13.98 -4.54
CA LYS A 100 -12.61 -13.77 -3.08
C LYS A 100 -11.73 -12.60 -2.69
N VAL A 101 -12.22 -11.77 -1.78
CA VAL A 101 -11.45 -10.68 -1.18
C VAL A 101 -10.46 -11.28 -0.17
N LEU A 102 -9.17 -11.00 -0.36
CA LEU A 102 -8.09 -11.36 0.56
C LEU A 102 -7.61 -10.15 1.38
N TYR A 103 -7.69 -8.95 0.80
CA TYR A 103 -7.45 -7.69 1.49
C TYR A 103 -8.47 -6.65 0.99
N PRO A 104 -9.09 -5.88 1.89
CA PRO A 104 -8.90 -5.83 3.35
C PRO A 104 -9.52 -7.02 4.10
N SER A 105 -8.79 -7.61 5.04
CA SER A 105 -9.26 -8.69 5.92
C SER A 105 -8.36 -8.81 7.18
N ASP A 106 -8.84 -9.53 8.20
CA ASP A 106 -8.05 -9.87 9.38
C ASP A 106 -7.06 -11.03 9.13
N ALA A 107 -7.23 -11.77 8.02
CA ALA A 107 -6.33 -12.86 7.67
C ALA A 107 -5.00 -12.30 7.13
N PRO A 108 -3.85 -12.76 7.65
CA PRO A 108 -2.57 -12.28 7.18
C PRO A 108 -2.34 -12.71 5.72
N VAL A 109 -2.08 -11.73 4.86
CA VAL A 109 -1.62 -11.95 3.50
C VAL A 109 -0.41 -11.07 3.21
N GLY A 110 0.61 -11.62 2.58
CA GLY A 110 1.91 -10.98 2.34
C GLY A 110 1.90 -9.80 1.36
N LEU A 111 1.14 -8.72 1.61
CA LEU A 111 1.02 -7.55 0.71
C LEU A 111 2.36 -6.90 0.36
N GLN A 112 3.26 -6.77 1.34
CA GLN A 112 4.59 -6.22 1.08
C GLN A 112 5.42 -7.16 0.20
N GLN A 113 5.31 -8.48 0.39
CA GLN A 113 6.00 -9.45 -0.47
C GLN A 113 5.46 -9.41 -1.90
N LEU A 114 4.13 -9.36 -2.06
CA LEU A 114 3.48 -9.18 -3.35
C LEU A 114 3.90 -7.87 -4.02
N GLY A 115 3.96 -6.76 -3.27
CA GLY A 115 4.44 -5.50 -3.82
C GLY A 115 5.91 -5.50 -4.21
N LYS A 116 6.76 -6.33 -3.59
CA LYS A 116 8.15 -6.55 -4.05
C LYS A 116 8.15 -7.33 -5.37
N LEU A 117 7.33 -8.38 -5.49
CA LEU A 117 7.17 -9.13 -6.74
C LEU A 117 6.66 -8.24 -7.89
N ALA A 118 5.73 -7.31 -7.61
CA ALA A 118 5.25 -6.34 -8.58
C ALA A 118 6.23 -5.19 -8.87
N GLY A 119 7.37 -5.09 -8.17
CA GLY A 119 8.30 -3.98 -8.31
C GLY A 119 7.76 -2.64 -7.79
N TRP A 120 6.68 -2.64 -6.99
CA TRP A 120 6.03 -1.42 -6.51
C TRP A 120 6.88 -0.63 -5.52
N HIS A 121 7.88 -1.24 -4.88
CA HIS A 121 8.70 -0.51 -3.92
C HIS A 121 10.05 -1.15 -3.63
N TYR A 122 10.91 -0.31 -3.06
CA TYR A 122 12.16 -0.70 -2.42
C TYR A 122 12.08 -0.45 -0.92
N ASP A 123 13.02 -1.00 -0.16
CA ASP A 123 13.13 -0.72 1.26
C ASP A 123 13.54 0.75 1.49
N SER A 124 13.00 1.37 2.53
CA SER A 124 13.37 2.71 2.98
C SER A 124 13.73 2.71 4.46
N PRO A 125 14.46 3.74 4.96
CA PRO A 125 14.74 3.88 6.39
C PRO A 125 13.48 3.87 7.25
N LEU A 126 12.34 4.36 6.73
CA LEU A 126 11.07 4.42 7.45
C LEU A 126 10.35 3.07 7.58
N LYS A 127 10.90 1.98 7.01
CA LYS A 127 10.26 0.65 6.90
C LYS A 127 8.91 0.64 6.17
N LEU A 128 8.54 1.77 5.61
CA LEU A 128 7.55 1.88 4.55
C LEU A 128 8.26 1.59 3.22
N GLY A 129 7.60 0.88 2.31
CA GLY A 129 8.10 0.79 0.94
C GLY A 129 8.21 2.19 0.33
N ILE A 130 9.21 2.39 -0.53
CA ILE A 130 9.37 3.61 -1.34
C ILE A 130 9.26 3.28 -2.83
N ASN A 131 8.24 3.85 -3.48
CA ASN A 131 7.96 3.68 -4.89
C ASN A 131 8.75 4.71 -5.73
N PRO A 132 9.34 4.33 -6.89
CA PRO A 132 10.09 5.27 -7.73
C PRO A 132 9.28 6.41 -8.37
N VAL A 133 7.98 6.22 -8.55
CA VAL A 133 7.05 7.17 -9.18
C VAL A 133 6.24 7.93 -8.14
N PHE A 134 5.86 7.29 -7.04
CA PHE A 134 5.00 7.87 -6.00
C PHE A 134 5.72 8.16 -4.67
N GLY A 135 7.01 7.82 -4.56
CA GLY A 135 7.77 7.99 -3.32
C GLY A 135 7.16 7.19 -2.18
N LEU A 136 6.97 7.83 -1.03
CA LEU A 136 6.31 7.22 0.13
C LEU A 136 4.78 7.41 0.09
N TRP A 137 4.21 7.87 -1.02
CA TRP A 137 2.82 8.32 -1.13
C TRP A 137 2.01 7.35 -1.97
N TYR A 138 2.00 6.10 -1.52
CA TYR A 138 1.18 5.05 -2.11
C TYR A 138 0.66 4.11 -1.02
N ALA A 139 -0.34 3.30 -1.34
CA ALA A 139 -0.86 2.26 -0.44
C ALA A 139 -1.47 1.09 -1.24
N TYR A 140 -1.42 -0.11 -0.65
CA TYR A 140 -2.24 -1.24 -1.08
C TYR A 140 -3.70 -0.97 -0.73
N ARG A 141 -4.63 -1.39 -1.58
CA ARG A 141 -6.06 -1.09 -1.44
C ARG A 141 -6.96 -2.30 -1.57
N ALA A 142 -6.59 -3.24 -2.43
CA ALA A 142 -7.35 -4.46 -2.62
C ALA A 142 -6.42 -5.61 -3.01
N LEU A 143 -6.72 -6.80 -2.52
CA LEU A 143 -6.16 -8.05 -3.02
C LEU A 143 -7.30 -9.03 -3.19
N PHE A 144 -7.46 -9.56 -4.40
CA PHE A 144 -8.51 -10.51 -4.74
C PHE A 144 -7.88 -11.77 -5.30
N TRP A 145 -8.39 -12.92 -4.89
CA TRP A 145 -8.25 -14.15 -5.66
C TRP A 145 -9.34 -14.19 -6.73
N VAL A 146 -9.01 -14.63 -7.95
CA VAL A 146 -9.92 -14.67 -9.11
C VAL A 146 -9.81 -16.01 -9.83
N GLU A 147 -10.97 -16.60 -10.16
CA GLU A 147 -11.13 -17.77 -11.00
C GLU A 147 -11.03 -17.39 -12.49
N GLY A 148 -9.83 -17.00 -12.92
CA GLY A 148 -9.57 -16.55 -14.29
C GLY A 148 -8.15 -16.04 -14.42
N GLU A 149 -7.75 -15.66 -15.63
CA GLU A 149 -6.40 -15.16 -15.91
C GLU A 149 -6.49 -13.67 -16.26
N PRO A 150 -6.25 -12.76 -15.31
CA PRO A 150 -6.11 -11.35 -15.64
C PRO A 150 -4.93 -11.10 -16.59
N PRO A 151 -4.88 -9.95 -17.29
CA PRO A 151 -3.72 -9.55 -18.06
C PRO A 151 -2.45 -9.70 -17.24
N VAL A 152 -1.45 -10.36 -17.84
CA VAL A 152 -0.14 -10.51 -17.22
C VAL A 152 0.46 -9.14 -17.01
N THR A 153 0.84 -8.85 -15.77
CA THR A 153 1.57 -7.63 -15.44
C THR A 153 3.07 -7.92 -15.34
N GLU A 154 3.87 -7.01 -15.88
CA GLU A 154 5.32 -7.05 -15.80
C GLU A 154 5.81 -6.35 -14.53
N CYS A 155 6.96 -6.78 -14.01
CA CYS A 155 7.65 -6.13 -12.90
C CYS A 155 8.61 -5.05 -13.44
N PRO A 156 8.29 -3.75 -13.32
CA PRO A 156 9.13 -2.70 -13.90
C PRO A 156 10.52 -2.69 -13.25
N GLN A 157 11.56 -2.75 -14.08
CA GLN A 157 12.95 -2.69 -13.60
C GLN A 157 13.34 -1.24 -13.32
N MET A 158 13.41 -0.88 -12.04
CA MET A 158 13.78 0.46 -11.59
C MET A 158 14.92 0.41 -10.56
N GLU A 159 15.44 1.59 -10.20
CA GLU A 159 16.42 1.72 -9.12
C GLU A 159 15.77 2.26 -7.85
N SER A 160 16.25 1.75 -6.70
CA SER A 160 15.84 2.26 -5.39
C SER A 160 16.01 3.79 -5.29
N PRO A 161 14.94 4.55 -4.99
CA PRO A 161 15.05 5.98 -4.75
C PRO A 161 15.96 6.32 -3.56
N CYS A 162 15.98 5.46 -2.53
CA CYS A 162 16.85 5.63 -1.38
C CYS A 162 18.34 5.43 -1.72
N GLY A 163 18.67 4.59 -2.70
CA GLY A 163 20.05 4.39 -3.17
C GLY A 163 20.68 5.67 -3.73
N ARG A 164 19.86 6.56 -4.31
CA ARG A 164 20.28 7.86 -4.85
C ARG A 164 20.20 9.01 -3.84
N CYS A 165 19.50 8.81 -2.71
CA CYS A 165 19.36 9.79 -1.64
C CYS A 165 20.55 9.70 -0.67
N ARG A 166 21.59 10.52 -0.90
CA ARG A 166 22.79 10.54 -0.06
C ARG A 166 22.51 11.08 1.34
N GLU A 167 21.85 12.23 1.43
CA GLU A 167 21.63 12.95 2.69
C GLU A 167 20.65 12.27 3.66
N LYS A 168 19.70 11.47 3.15
CA LYS A 168 18.66 10.78 3.94
C LYS A 168 18.05 11.67 5.05
N PRO A 169 17.53 12.86 4.72
CA PRO A 169 17.09 13.84 5.72
C PRO A 169 15.91 13.36 6.57
N CYS A 170 15.22 12.29 6.17
CA CYS A 170 14.20 11.64 6.99
C CYS A 170 14.75 11.08 8.30
N ILE A 171 16.00 10.58 8.32
CA ILE A 171 16.61 9.98 9.53
C ILE A 171 16.78 11.06 10.60
N ALA A 172 17.47 12.16 10.26
CA ALA A 172 17.71 13.27 11.18
C ALA A 172 16.42 14.01 11.59
N ALA A 173 15.37 13.95 10.76
CA ALA A 173 14.07 14.54 11.06
C ALA A 173 13.18 13.67 11.97
N CYS A 174 13.62 12.47 12.39
CA CYS A 174 12.87 11.62 13.31
C CYS A 174 13.16 12.02 14.76
N PRO A 175 12.24 12.70 15.47
CA PRO A 175 12.49 13.13 16.85
C PRO A 175 12.54 11.96 17.85
N ALA A 176 12.01 10.80 17.46
CA ALA A 176 12.07 9.57 18.24
C ALA A 176 13.43 8.85 18.15
N ASN A 177 14.33 9.31 17.28
CA ASN A 177 15.54 8.59 16.85
C ASN A 177 15.27 7.17 16.32
N ALA A 178 14.01 6.83 15.99
CA ALA A 178 13.57 5.49 15.62
C ALA A 178 14.20 4.97 14.32
N LEU A 179 14.76 5.85 13.50
CA LEU A 179 15.38 5.51 12.23
C LEU A 179 16.91 5.40 12.31
N SER A 180 17.49 5.48 13.53
CA SER A 180 18.93 5.35 13.72
C SER A 180 19.44 3.99 13.25
N ALA A 181 20.66 3.97 12.72
CA ALA A 181 21.40 2.75 12.42
C ALA A 181 21.72 1.93 13.69
N ASP A 182 21.64 2.54 14.87
CA ASP A 182 21.90 1.90 16.16
C ASP A 182 20.80 0.90 16.59
N PHE A 183 19.67 0.88 15.88
CA PHE A 183 18.63 -0.13 16.04
C PHE A 183 18.79 -1.21 14.97
N PRO A 184 19.56 -2.30 15.23
CA PRO A 184 19.73 -3.37 14.26
C PRO A 184 18.43 -4.15 14.01
N GLU A 185 17.51 -4.13 14.98
CA GLU A 185 16.24 -4.86 14.94
C GLU A 185 15.07 -3.92 14.63
N THR A 186 14.28 -4.30 13.62
CA THR A 186 13.08 -3.55 13.19
C THR A 186 12.07 -3.34 14.32
N HIS A 187 11.99 -4.24 15.30
CA HIS A 187 11.05 -4.13 16.40
C HIS A 187 11.34 -2.90 17.29
N LYS A 188 12.61 -2.68 17.66
CA LYS A 188 13.01 -1.53 18.50
C LYS A 188 12.74 -0.18 17.82
N GLN A 189 12.90 -0.13 16.50
CA GLN A 189 12.54 1.05 15.70
C GLN A 189 11.03 1.34 15.78
N LEU A 190 10.21 0.29 15.67
CA LEU A 190 8.77 0.43 15.78
C LEU A 190 8.34 0.88 17.18
N GLU A 191 8.92 0.29 18.23
CA GLU A 191 8.65 0.67 19.62
C GLU A 191 8.99 2.13 19.89
N ALA A 192 10.21 2.59 19.53
CA ALA A 192 10.61 3.99 19.72
C ALA A 192 9.68 4.96 18.97
N CYS A 193 9.25 4.61 17.75
CA CYS A 193 8.28 5.39 17.00
C CYS A 193 6.91 5.44 17.71
N ILE A 194 6.40 4.30 18.16
CA ILE A 194 5.13 4.18 18.87
C ILE A 194 5.15 4.99 20.18
N ASP A 195 6.20 4.85 20.98
CA ASP A 195 6.32 5.53 22.28
C ASP A 195 6.34 7.03 22.09
N TYR A 196 7.13 7.54 21.15
CA TYR A 196 7.15 8.97 20.84
C TYR A 196 5.79 9.47 20.33
N ARG A 197 5.06 8.68 19.53
CA ARG A 197 3.72 9.06 19.05
C ARG A 197 2.70 9.13 20.20
N LEU A 198 2.84 8.31 21.24
CA LEU A 198 1.93 8.26 22.38
C LEU A 198 2.20 9.33 23.44
N LEU A 199 3.35 10.01 23.40
CA LEU A 199 3.60 11.18 24.24
C LEU A 199 2.51 12.25 24.02
N ARG A 200 2.09 12.90 25.11
CA ARG A 200 1.15 14.01 25.07
C ARG A 200 1.65 15.09 24.09
N GLU A 201 0.76 15.57 23.22
CA GLU A 201 1.04 16.64 22.26
C GLU A 201 2.20 16.33 21.28
N SER A 202 2.53 15.05 21.08
CA SER A 202 3.57 14.66 20.13
C SER A 202 3.21 15.12 18.71
N PRO A 203 4.11 15.81 18.00
CA PRO A 203 3.86 16.26 16.64
C PRO A 203 3.67 15.09 15.66
N CYS A 204 4.10 13.88 16.03
CA CYS A 204 3.95 12.66 15.24
C CYS A 204 2.61 11.93 15.46
N GLN A 205 1.68 12.48 16.25
CA GLN A 205 0.36 11.88 16.44
C GLN A 205 -0.45 11.89 15.14
N SER A 206 -0.54 13.06 14.50
CA SER A 206 -1.31 13.34 13.29
C SER A 206 -0.48 13.41 12.00
N ASN A 207 0.84 13.21 12.08
CA ASN A 207 1.74 13.17 10.94
C ASN A 207 3.01 12.33 11.24
N CYS A 208 3.95 12.26 10.29
CA CYS A 208 5.32 11.83 10.57
C CYS A 208 6.31 12.85 10.00
N LEU A 209 7.02 13.54 10.89
CA LEU A 209 8.02 14.54 10.51
C LEU A 209 9.13 13.95 9.61
N ALA A 210 9.57 12.73 9.90
CA ALA A 210 10.56 12.01 9.09
C ALA A 210 10.05 11.74 7.67
N ARG A 211 8.81 11.25 7.53
CA ARG A 211 8.18 10.97 6.22
C ARG A 211 8.05 12.26 5.40
N MET A 212 7.61 13.34 6.04
CA MET A 212 7.46 14.66 5.40
C MET A 212 8.79 15.26 4.95
N ARG A 213 9.92 14.84 5.52
CA ARG A 213 11.25 15.30 5.09
C ARG A 213 11.81 14.52 3.91
N CYS A 214 11.21 13.40 3.52
CA CYS A 214 11.68 12.65 2.36
C CYS A 214 11.63 13.51 1.08
N PRO A 215 12.74 13.61 0.32
CA PRO A 215 12.80 14.45 -0.86
C PRO A 215 12.27 13.78 -2.14
N VAL A 216 12.04 12.47 -2.08
CA VAL A 216 11.60 11.67 -3.23
C VAL A 216 10.10 11.91 -3.46
N GLN A 217 9.77 12.30 -4.69
CA GLN A 217 8.40 12.51 -5.16
C GLN A 217 7.58 13.37 -4.17
N LYS A 218 7.95 14.65 -4.02
CA LYS A 218 7.29 15.59 -3.09
C LYS A 218 5.94 16.09 -3.61
N GLU A 219 5.86 16.27 -4.91
CA GLU A 219 4.66 16.55 -5.70
C GLU A 219 3.56 15.47 -5.58
N GLN A 220 3.90 14.23 -5.18
CA GLN A 220 2.94 13.14 -4.89
C GLN A 220 2.42 13.13 -3.45
N ARG A 221 2.87 14.08 -2.61
CA ARG A 221 2.49 14.15 -1.19
C ARG A 221 0.98 14.22 -1.01
N TYR A 222 0.51 13.46 -0.04
CA TYR A 222 -0.87 13.53 0.42
C TYR A 222 -1.18 14.92 0.98
N SER A 223 -2.42 15.36 0.78
CA SER A 223 -2.92 16.59 1.39
C SER A 223 -2.91 16.50 2.92
N GLN A 224 -2.99 17.64 3.61
CA GLN A 224 -3.05 17.65 5.07
C GLN A 224 -4.26 16.89 5.61
N GLN A 225 -5.41 16.96 4.90
CA GLN A 225 -6.62 16.24 5.26
C GLN A 225 -6.42 14.72 5.19
N GLN A 226 -5.83 14.23 4.09
CA GLN A 226 -5.53 12.82 3.89
C GLN A 226 -4.51 12.30 4.90
N LEU A 227 -3.45 13.08 5.18
CA LEU A 227 -2.48 12.77 6.24
C LEU A 227 -3.17 12.63 7.60
N ASN A 228 -3.92 13.65 8.02
CA ASN A 228 -4.60 13.66 9.30
C ASN A 228 -5.53 12.45 9.47
N TYR A 229 -6.28 12.10 8.43
CA TYR A 229 -7.15 10.92 8.44
C TYR A 229 -6.34 9.64 8.71
N HIS A 230 -5.32 9.35 7.89
CA HIS A 230 -4.54 8.12 8.03
C HIS A 230 -3.80 8.02 9.36
N TYR A 231 -3.22 9.13 9.83
CA TYR A 231 -2.50 9.15 11.10
C TYR A 231 -3.43 9.00 12.31
N ARG A 232 -4.66 9.56 12.25
CA ARG A 232 -5.69 9.34 13.27
C ARG A 232 -6.09 7.86 13.37
N GLN A 233 -6.34 7.21 12.24
CA GLN A 233 -6.68 5.78 12.21
C GLN A 233 -5.52 4.93 12.77
N SER A 234 -4.30 5.18 12.30
CA SER A 234 -3.10 4.50 12.82
C SER A 234 -2.90 4.73 14.33
N TYR A 235 -3.15 5.95 14.82
CA TYR A 235 -3.03 6.27 16.23
C TYR A 235 -4.02 5.47 17.08
N GLN A 236 -5.28 5.36 16.66
CA GLN A 236 -6.29 4.54 17.34
C GLN A 236 -5.89 3.07 17.40
N THR A 237 -5.25 2.53 16.36
CA THR A 237 -4.70 1.17 16.37
C THR A 237 -3.54 1.04 17.35
N ILE A 238 -2.61 2.00 17.37
CA ILE A 238 -1.48 1.99 18.31
C ILE A 238 -1.96 2.04 19.77
N VAL A 239 -2.95 2.89 20.08
CA VAL A 239 -3.54 2.96 21.43
C VAL A 239 -4.13 1.60 21.82
N ARG A 240 -4.91 0.96 20.94
CA ARG A 240 -5.48 -0.36 21.22
C ARG A 240 -4.43 -1.46 21.39
N TRP A 241 -3.29 -1.35 20.71
CA TRP A 241 -2.21 -2.32 20.80
C TRP A 241 -1.36 -2.17 22.07
N ARG A 242 -1.26 -0.96 22.63
CA ARG A 242 -0.50 -0.68 23.87
C ARG A 242 -1.33 -0.82 25.15
N SER A 243 -2.66 -0.77 25.07
CA SER A 243 -3.60 -1.03 26.17
C SER A 243 -3.70 -2.52 26.48
#